data_AF-A0A533WML5-F1
#
_entry.id   AF-A0A533WML5-F1
#
_cell.length_a   1.000
_cell.length_b   1.000
_cell.length_c   1.000
_cell.angle_alpha   90.00
_cell.angle_beta   90.00
_cell.angle_gamma   90.00
#
_symmetry.space_group_name_H-M   'P 1'
#
loop_
_entity.id
_entity.type
_entity.pdbx_description
1 polymer ?
#
loop_
_entity_poly.entity_id
_entity_poly.type
_entity_poly.pdbx_seq_one_letter_code
_entity_poly.pdbx_strand_id
1 'polypeptide(L)'
;MKNRALIYALSILLIISIAFNYIQFHQSNILQQIAADYKAQNNYYLEKLSKIASEKSSTLQENQSSITKTNNLKSTNNTNLESISAVAVRPVLQSDGFFETTTYVGAVLKITVEIRDGSGLVLVNTEVPTGVDFQTSARTAVNIAQKIANIDLTKKDVIFSIASENNQELQAVDGGSAGGAMTVLLISDISGKPINNKILMTG
;
A
#
# COMPACT_ATOMS: atom_id res chain seq x y z
N MET A 1 -47.26 57.60 21.36
CA MET A 1 -47.25 56.47 20.40
C MET A 1 -45.85 55.90 20.13
N LYS A 2 -44.79 56.73 19.98
CA LYS A 2 -43.41 56.27 19.74
C LYS A 2 -42.84 55.28 20.78
N ASN A 3 -43.09 55.49 22.08
CA ASN A 3 -42.50 54.62 23.12
C ASN A 3 -43.08 53.20 23.13
N ARG A 4 -44.34 53.00 22.70
CA ARG A 4 -44.95 51.66 22.62
C ARG A 4 -44.35 50.85 21.47
N ALA A 5 -44.12 51.47 20.31
CA ALA A 5 -43.49 50.82 19.17
C ALA A 5 -42.04 50.38 19.47
N LEU A 6 -41.30 51.18 20.22
CA LEU A 6 -39.94 50.84 20.65
C LEU A 6 -39.90 49.65 21.61
N ILE A 7 -40.85 49.56 22.54
CA ILE A 7 -40.99 48.41 23.45
C ILE A 7 -41.31 47.13 22.67
N TYR A 8 -42.21 47.19 21.68
CA TYR A 8 -42.51 46.04 20.84
C TYR A 8 -41.30 45.59 20.01
N ALA A 9 -40.57 46.52 19.40
CA ALA A 9 -39.36 46.20 18.65
C ALA A 9 -38.29 45.51 19.51
N LEU A 10 -38.05 46.01 20.73
CA LEU A 10 -37.13 45.39 21.69
C LEU A 10 -37.59 43.99 22.13
N SER A 11 -38.88 43.79 22.36
CA SER A 11 -39.42 42.47 22.73
C SER A 11 -39.26 41.44 21.62
N ILE A 12 -39.46 41.83 20.36
CA ILE A 12 -39.27 40.95 19.18
C ILE A 12 -37.79 40.58 19.05
N LEU A 13 -36.89 41.54 19.22
CA LEU A 13 -35.44 41.31 19.12
C LEU A 13 -34.93 40.36 20.21
N LEU A 14 -35.47 40.49 21.43
CA LEU A 14 -35.20 39.57 22.54
C LEU A 14 -35.64 38.13 22.20
N ILE A 15 -36.86 37.97 21.67
CA ILE A 15 -37.41 36.65 21.31
C ILE A 15 -36.55 36.00 20.21
N ILE A 16 -36.14 36.76 19.19
CA ILE A 16 -35.26 36.27 18.12
C ILE A 16 -33.90 35.84 18.69
N SER A 17 -33.33 36.63 19.60
CA SER A 17 -32.03 36.30 20.23
C SER A 17 -32.10 35.00 21.04
N ILE A 18 -33.20 34.78 21.78
CA ILE A 18 -33.41 33.57 22.57
C ILE A 18 -33.57 32.36 21.64
N ALA A 19 -34.36 32.48 20.57
CA ALA A 19 -34.56 31.42 19.60
C ALA A 19 -33.25 31.03 18.89
N PHE A 20 -32.47 32.03 18.47
CA PHE A 20 -31.17 31.81 17.83
C PHE A 20 -30.17 31.13 18.78
N ASN A 21 -30.12 31.57 20.04
CA ASN A 21 -29.26 30.95 21.04
C ASN A 21 -29.66 29.49 21.33
N TYR A 22 -30.97 29.21 21.40
CA TYR A 22 -31.49 27.85 21.58
C TYR A 22 -31.12 26.93 20.42
N ILE A 23 -31.27 27.39 19.18
CA ILE A 23 -30.89 26.62 17.98
C ILE A 23 -29.39 26.32 18.00
N GLN A 24 -28.56 27.32 18.31
CA GLN A 24 -27.11 27.16 18.39
C GLN A 24 -26.69 26.16 19.47
N PHE A 25 -27.31 26.24 20.65
CA PHE A 25 -27.05 25.30 21.73
C PHE A 25 -27.39 23.86 21.32
N HIS A 26 -28.54 23.66 20.69
CA HIS A 26 -28.96 22.34 20.22
C HIS A 26 -28.03 21.78 19.14
N GLN A 27 -27.55 22.64 18.23
CA GLN A 27 -26.62 22.23 17.17
C GLN A 27 -25.24 21.86 17.74
N SER A 28 -24.76 22.61 18.73
CA SER A 28 -23.51 22.31 19.44
C SER A 28 -23.54 20.94 20.13
N ASN A 29 -24.66 20.57 20.76
CA ASN A 29 -24.79 19.28 21.44
C ASN A 29 -24.78 18.09 20.46
N ILE A 30 -25.47 18.22 19.32
CA ILE A 30 -25.46 17.20 18.27
C ILE A 30 -24.03 16.99 17.73
N LEU A 31 -23.31 18.10 17.49
CA LEU A 31 -21.96 18.02 16.95
C LEU A 31 -20.97 17.35 17.92
N GLN A 32 -21.10 17.60 19.22
CA GLN A 32 -20.31 16.92 20.24
C GLN A 32 -20.59 15.42 20.32
N GLN A 33 -21.86 15.02 20.18
CA GLN A 33 -22.24 13.61 20.17
C GLN A 33 -21.64 12.88 18.96
N ILE A 34 -21.77 13.46 17.78
CA ILE A 34 -21.17 12.92 16.55
C ILE A 34 -19.65 12.76 16.71
N ALA A 35 -18.97 13.77 17.25
CA ALA A 35 -17.52 13.71 17.48
C ALA A 35 -17.14 12.62 18.50
N ALA A 36 -17.95 12.42 19.54
CA ALA A 36 -17.75 11.35 20.52
C ALA A 36 -17.92 9.95 19.89
N ASP A 37 -18.94 9.79 19.04
CA ASP A 37 -19.20 8.53 18.32
C ASP A 37 -18.07 8.20 17.34
N TYR A 38 -17.59 9.18 16.57
CA TYR A 38 -16.42 9.01 15.69
C TYR A 38 -15.17 8.62 16.48
N LYS A 39 -14.94 9.24 17.64
CA LYS A 39 -13.81 8.91 18.51
C LYS A 39 -13.91 7.49 19.06
N ALA A 40 -15.10 7.06 19.47
CA ALA A 40 -15.35 5.70 19.94
C ALA A 40 -15.13 4.66 18.84
N GLN A 41 -15.62 4.95 17.63
CA GLN A 41 -15.43 4.10 16.46
C GLN A 41 -13.93 3.97 16.10
N ASN A 42 -13.18 5.07 16.13
CA ASN A 42 -11.75 5.05 15.83
C ASN A 42 -10.96 4.23 16.88
N ASN A 43 -11.28 4.41 18.16
CA ASN A 43 -10.67 3.62 19.24
C ASN A 43 -10.96 2.12 19.08
N TYR A 44 -12.19 1.76 18.66
CA TYR A 44 -12.55 0.37 18.38
C TYR A 44 -11.70 -0.23 17.25
N TYR A 45 -11.47 0.50 16.15
CA TYR A 45 -10.59 0.03 15.07
C TYR A 45 -9.14 -0.12 15.53
N LEU A 46 -8.63 0.83 16.31
CA LEU A 46 -7.28 0.74 16.88
C LEU A 46 -7.09 -0.49 17.78
N GLU A 47 -8.09 -0.79 18.61
CA GLU A 47 -8.07 -1.99 19.46
C GLU A 47 -8.07 -3.26 18.61
N LYS A 48 -8.92 -3.35 17.59
CA LYS A 48 -8.96 -4.49 16.65
C LYS A 48 -7.61 -4.68 15.96
N LEU A 49 -6.96 -3.60 15.53
CA LEU A 49 -5.62 -3.64 14.92
C LEU A 49 -4.57 -4.13 15.91
N SER A 50 -4.59 -3.69 17.17
CA SER A 50 -3.65 -4.17 18.19
C SER A 50 -3.80 -5.66 18.49
N LYS A 51 -5.03 -6.18 18.51
CA LYS A 51 -5.33 -7.60 18.72
C LYS A 51 -4.78 -8.44 17.55
N ILE A 52 -5.06 -8.03 16.32
CA ILE A 52 -4.53 -8.67 15.11
C ILE A 52 -2.99 -8.65 15.10
N ALA A 53 -2.37 -7.53 15.47
CA ALA A 53 -0.92 -7.41 15.56
C ALA A 53 -0.33 -8.37 16.61
N SER A 54 -0.97 -8.50 17.78
CA SER A 54 -0.54 -9.44 18.82
C SER A 54 -0.72 -10.91 18.42
N GLU A 55 -1.83 -11.26 17.76
CA GLU A 55 -2.11 -12.62 17.28
C GLU A 55 -1.15 -13.06 16.15
N LYS A 56 -0.76 -12.10 15.30
CA LYS A 56 0.27 -12.31 14.28
C LYS A 56 1.65 -12.57 14.90
N SER A 57 1.98 -11.92 16.03
CA SER A 57 3.28 -12.12 16.70
C SER A 57 3.42 -13.51 17.33
N SER A 58 2.34 -14.11 17.84
CA SER A 58 2.35 -15.47 18.39
C SER A 58 2.44 -16.54 17.30
N THR A 59 1.79 -16.34 16.14
CA THR A 59 1.88 -17.26 14.99
C THR A 59 3.22 -17.17 14.25
N LEU A 60 3.92 -16.03 14.31
CA LEU A 60 5.27 -15.89 13.76
C LEU A 60 6.33 -16.61 14.60
N GLN A 61 6.19 -16.66 15.92
CA GLN A 61 7.13 -17.40 16.79
C GLN A 61 7.01 -18.92 16.63
N GLU A 62 5.79 -19.44 16.49
CA GLU A 62 5.55 -20.88 16.31
C GLU A 62 6.11 -21.39 14.96
N ASN A 63 6.00 -20.59 13.89
CA ASN A 63 6.58 -20.88 12.58
C ASN A 63 8.11 -20.74 12.53
N GLN A 64 8.73 -19.88 13.35
CA GLN A 64 10.19 -19.74 13.43
C GLN A 64 10.86 -20.97 14.07
N SER A 65 10.20 -21.63 15.03
CA SER A 65 10.71 -22.88 15.66
C SER A 65 10.87 -24.05 14.68
N SER A 66 10.13 -24.05 13.57
CA SER A 66 10.21 -25.09 12.53
C SER A 66 11.32 -24.83 11.51
N ILE A 67 11.84 -23.60 11.42
CA ILE A 67 12.83 -23.18 10.40
C ILE A 67 14.28 -23.40 10.89
N THR A 68 14.53 -23.43 12.20
CA THR A 68 15.90 -23.51 12.76
C THR A 68 16.59 -24.87 12.60
N LYS A 69 15.92 -25.91 12.06
CA LYS A 69 16.50 -27.25 11.88
C LYS A 69 17.15 -27.53 10.51
N THR A 70 17.14 -26.59 9.56
CA THR A 70 17.60 -26.85 8.18
C THR A 70 18.65 -25.86 7.65
N ASN A 71 19.54 -25.34 8.51
CA ASN A 71 20.59 -24.40 8.08
C ASN A 71 22.01 -24.99 8.18
N ASN A 72 22.24 -26.14 7.53
CA ASN A 72 23.58 -26.66 7.24
C ASN A 72 23.82 -26.85 5.73
N LEU A 73 23.39 -25.88 4.91
CA LEU A 73 23.91 -25.73 3.56
C LEU A 73 24.55 -24.36 3.44
N LYS A 74 25.84 -24.37 3.11
CA LYS A 74 26.67 -23.20 2.84
C LYS A 74 25.99 -22.35 1.75
N SER A 75 25.41 -21.23 2.15
CA SER A 75 24.98 -20.18 1.24
C SER A 75 26.23 -19.46 0.73
N THR A 76 26.51 -19.63 -0.56
CA THR A 76 27.48 -18.80 -1.27
C THR A 76 26.92 -17.40 -1.37
N ASN A 77 27.41 -16.52 -0.51
CA ASN A 77 27.09 -15.10 -0.45
C ASN A 77 27.50 -14.38 -1.75
N ASN A 78 26.56 -14.18 -2.68
CA ASN A 78 26.59 -13.09 -3.65
C ASN A 78 25.59 -12.03 -3.16
N THR A 79 26.06 -11.03 -2.41
CA THR A 79 25.22 -10.11 -1.63
C THR A 79 24.72 -8.88 -2.38
N ASN A 80 24.78 -8.84 -3.71
CA ASN A 80 24.21 -7.76 -4.51
C ASN A 80 23.27 -8.36 -5.55
N LEU A 81 22.01 -8.57 -5.17
CA LEU A 81 20.95 -8.91 -6.11
C LEU A 81 20.78 -7.73 -7.08
N GLU A 82 20.81 -8.02 -8.38
CA GLU A 82 20.50 -7.02 -9.40
C GLU A 82 19.07 -6.51 -9.20
N SER A 83 18.87 -5.23 -9.50
CA SER A 83 17.58 -4.57 -9.28
C SER A 83 17.21 -3.67 -10.43
N ILE A 84 15.91 -3.59 -10.72
CA ILE A 84 15.35 -2.65 -11.70
C ILE A 84 14.28 -1.77 -11.03
N SER A 85 14.21 -0.51 -11.47
CA SER A 85 13.18 0.42 -11.02
C SER A 85 11.98 0.37 -11.97
N ALA A 86 10.81 0.04 -11.43
CA ALA A 86 9.52 0.04 -12.10
C ALA A 86 8.67 1.25 -11.66
N VAL A 87 7.63 1.55 -12.43
CA VAL A 87 6.72 2.66 -12.13
C VAL A 87 5.33 2.13 -11.76
N ALA A 88 4.83 2.56 -10.61
CA ALA A 88 3.46 2.39 -10.17
C ALA A 88 2.71 3.72 -10.21
N VAL A 89 1.39 3.67 -10.10
CA VAL A 89 0.52 4.84 -10.02
C VAL A 89 -0.31 4.74 -8.76
N ARG A 90 -0.39 5.82 -7.98
CA ARG A 90 -1.21 5.88 -6.77
C ARG A 90 -2.18 7.05 -6.79
N PRO A 91 -3.39 6.89 -6.24
CA PRO A 91 -4.32 8.00 -6.05
C PRO A 91 -3.86 8.92 -4.92
N VAL A 92 -4.08 10.22 -5.09
CA VAL A 92 -3.90 11.27 -4.10
C VAL A 92 -5.19 12.08 -4.05
N LEU A 93 -5.84 12.03 -2.89
CA LEU A 93 -7.04 12.80 -2.61
C LEU A 93 -6.65 14.24 -2.32
N GLN A 94 -7.23 15.17 -3.08
CA GLN A 94 -7.10 16.60 -2.86
C GLN A 94 -8.48 17.14 -2.47
N SER A 95 -8.55 17.90 -1.39
CA SER A 95 -9.77 18.58 -0.97
C SER A 95 -9.54 20.08 -0.90
N ASP A 96 -10.47 20.85 -1.45
CA ASP A 96 -10.52 22.30 -1.32
C ASP A 96 -11.46 22.77 -0.20
N GLY A 97 -11.90 21.84 0.66
CA GLY A 97 -12.85 22.06 1.76
C GLY A 97 -14.32 21.88 1.38
N PHE A 98 -14.66 21.78 0.09
CA PHE A 98 -16.04 21.57 -0.38
C PHE A 98 -16.18 20.34 -1.30
N PHE A 99 -15.14 20.03 -2.08
CA PHE A 99 -15.10 18.89 -2.98
C PHE A 99 -13.85 18.04 -2.73
N GLU A 100 -13.97 16.75 -2.98
CA GLU A 100 -12.83 15.83 -3.02
C GLU A 100 -12.56 15.45 -4.48
N THR A 101 -11.32 15.65 -4.93
CA THR A 101 -10.85 15.27 -6.26
C THR A 101 -9.72 14.26 -6.12
N THR A 102 -9.79 13.16 -6.87
CA THR A 102 -8.71 12.19 -6.95
C THR A 102 -7.77 12.57 -8.09
N THR A 103 -6.51 12.78 -7.76
CA THR A 103 -5.41 12.89 -8.73
C THR A 103 -4.52 11.67 -8.66
N TYR A 104 -3.72 11.41 -9.69
CA TYR A 104 -2.84 10.25 -9.74
C TYR A 104 -1.40 10.70 -9.87
N VAL A 105 -0.52 10.11 -9.07
CA VAL A 105 0.93 10.38 -9.10
C VAL A 105 1.71 9.08 -9.29
N GLY A 106 2.83 9.17 -10.00
CA GLY A 106 3.75 8.06 -10.16
C GLY A 106 4.51 7.77 -8.87
N ALA A 107 4.80 6.50 -8.62
CA ALA A 107 5.67 6.04 -7.54
C ALA A 107 6.69 5.06 -8.10
N VAL A 108 7.92 5.12 -7.59
CA VAL A 108 8.99 4.21 -8.02
C VAL A 108 8.97 2.96 -7.15
N LEU A 109 9.00 1.81 -7.81
CA LEU A 109 9.11 0.49 -7.20
C LEU A 109 10.46 -0.11 -7.54
N LYS A 110 11.15 -0.67 -6.56
CA LYS A 110 12.36 -1.44 -6.79
C LYS A 110 12.01 -2.92 -6.81
N ILE A 111 12.44 -3.61 -7.88
CA ILE A 111 12.25 -5.04 -8.05
C ILE A 111 13.62 -5.72 -8.06
N THR A 112 13.77 -6.80 -7.29
CA THR A 112 14.91 -7.72 -7.36
C THR A 112 14.44 -9.11 -7.73
N VAL A 113 15.34 -9.95 -8.24
CA VAL A 113 15.04 -11.34 -8.58
C VAL A 113 16.07 -12.27 -7.97
N GLU A 114 15.61 -13.41 -7.45
CA GLU A 114 16.45 -14.52 -7.02
C GLU A 114 16.04 -15.78 -7.78
N ILE A 115 17.03 -16.52 -8.27
CA ILE A 115 16.84 -17.83 -8.91
C ILE A 115 17.52 -18.89 -8.03
N ARG A 116 16.77 -19.92 -7.64
CA ARG A 116 17.30 -21.03 -6.85
C ARG A 116 16.82 -22.38 -7.36
N ASP A 117 17.53 -23.45 -7.00
CA ASP A 117 17.05 -24.81 -7.27
C ASP A 117 15.69 -25.05 -6.59
N GLY A 118 14.75 -25.63 -7.33
CA GLY A 118 13.37 -25.78 -6.86
C GLY A 118 12.49 -26.60 -7.79
N SER A 119 11.18 -26.39 -7.70
CA SER A 119 10.16 -27.15 -8.45
C SER A 119 9.52 -26.35 -9.59
N GLY A 120 10.09 -25.19 -9.93
CA GLY A 120 9.57 -24.34 -11.01
C GLY A 120 8.57 -23.30 -10.51
N LEU A 121 8.60 -22.95 -9.22
CA LEU A 121 7.66 -22.00 -8.65
C LEU A 121 8.03 -20.57 -9.06
N VAL A 122 7.01 -19.79 -9.41
CA VAL A 122 7.15 -18.34 -9.58
C VAL A 122 6.47 -17.66 -8.40
N LEU A 123 7.27 -17.02 -7.56
CA LEU A 123 6.85 -16.43 -6.31
C LEU A 123 7.07 -14.92 -6.35
N VAL A 124 6.24 -14.21 -5.61
CA VAL A 124 6.41 -12.79 -5.35
C VAL A 124 6.54 -12.61 -3.85
N ASN A 125 7.68 -12.09 -3.41
CA ASN A 125 7.95 -11.67 -2.05
C ASN A 125 7.70 -10.16 -1.94
N THR A 126 6.85 -9.75 -1.01
CA THR A 126 6.32 -8.39 -1.03
C THR A 126 6.32 -7.79 0.36
N GLU A 127 6.92 -6.61 0.53
CA GLU A 127 6.68 -5.80 1.73
C GLU A 127 5.27 -5.19 1.73
N VAL A 128 4.77 -4.85 0.54
CA VAL A 128 3.43 -4.28 0.30
C VAL A 128 2.56 -5.30 -0.43
N PRO A 129 1.30 -5.53 -0.02
CA PRO A 129 0.44 -6.53 -0.66
C PRO A 129 0.35 -6.40 -2.19
N THR A 130 0.43 -7.52 -2.91
CA THR A 130 0.25 -7.55 -4.37
C THR A 130 -1.03 -8.21 -4.82
N GLY A 131 -1.65 -7.69 -5.87
CA GLY A 131 -2.80 -8.33 -6.51
C GLY A 131 -2.44 -9.38 -7.57
N VAL A 132 -3.46 -9.82 -8.30
CA VAL A 132 -3.40 -11.00 -9.19
C VAL A 132 -2.70 -10.68 -10.51
N ASP A 133 -2.85 -9.46 -11.02
CA ASP A 133 -2.24 -9.06 -12.30
C ASP A 133 -0.73 -8.96 -12.16
N PHE A 134 -0.25 -8.48 -11.00
CA PHE A 134 1.18 -8.47 -10.70
C PHE A 134 1.76 -9.89 -10.71
N GLN A 135 1.10 -10.84 -10.06
CA GLN A 135 1.54 -12.24 -10.04
C GLN A 135 1.47 -12.91 -11.43
N THR A 136 0.46 -12.58 -12.22
CA THR A 136 0.33 -13.06 -13.60
C THR A 136 1.46 -12.51 -14.47
N SER A 137 1.85 -11.26 -14.24
CA SER A 137 2.97 -10.61 -14.92
C SER A 137 4.30 -11.24 -14.54
N ALA A 138 4.51 -11.60 -13.27
CA ALA A 138 5.69 -12.35 -12.85
C ALA A 138 5.82 -13.71 -13.57
N ARG A 139 4.72 -14.47 -13.66
CA ARG A 139 4.70 -15.75 -14.42
C ARG A 139 4.98 -15.53 -15.91
N THR A 140 4.40 -14.49 -16.49
CA THR A 140 4.62 -14.12 -17.89
C THR A 140 6.07 -13.72 -18.12
N ALA A 141 6.67 -12.95 -17.22
CA ALA A 141 8.07 -12.56 -17.29
C ALA A 141 9.00 -13.78 -17.30
N VAL A 142 8.77 -14.78 -16.45
CA VAL A 142 9.52 -16.05 -16.46
C VAL A 142 9.33 -16.80 -17.78
N ASN A 143 8.09 -16.85 -18.30
CA ASN A 143 7.77 -17.49 -19.58
C ASN A 143 8.42 -16.81 -20.79
N ILE A 144 8.59 -15.50 -20.77
CA ILE A 144 9.24 -14.76 -21.85
C ILE A 144 10.76 -14.80 -21.68
N ALA A 145 11.28 -14.62 -20.48
CA ALA A 145 12.71 -14.67 -20.20
C ALA A 145 13.33 -16.03 -20.56
N GLN A 146 12.69 -17.14 -20.20
CA GLN A 146 13.18 -18.49 -20.56
C GLN A 146 13.28 -18.68 -22.08
N LYS A 147 12.32 -18.13 -22.85
CA LYS A 147 12.29 -18.23 -24.32
C LYS A 147 13.38 -17.36 -24.95
N ILE A 148 13.56 -16.14 -24.45
CA ILE A 148 14.56 -15.20 -24.97
C ILE A 148 15.98 -15.66 -24.63
N ALA A 149 16.21 -16.10 -23.39
CA ALA A 149 17.52 -16.57 -22.94
C ALA A 149 17.82 -18.03 -23.38
N ASN A 150 16.83 -18.74 -23.94
CA ASN A 150 16.90 -20.15 -24.32
C ASN A 150 17.41 -21.05 -23.19
N ILE A 151 16.81 -20.90 -22.01
CA ILE A 151 17.12 -21.71 -20.82
C ILE A 151 15.86 -22.39 -20.28
N ASP A 152 16.04 -23.50 -19.57
CA ASP A 152 14.96 -24.20 -18.88
C ASP A 152 14.94 -23.82 -17.38
N LEU A 153 13.85 -23.18 -16.95
CA LEU A 153 13.60 -22.79 -15.56
C LEU A 153 12.61 -23.71 -14.85
N THR A 154 12.17 -24.82 -15.46
CA THR A 154 11.16 -25.72 -14.86
C THR A 154 11.58 -26.38 -13.54
N LYS A 155 12.90 -26.41 -13.27
CA LYS A 155 13.49 -26.91 -12.00
C LYS A 155 14.09 -25.80 -11.15
N LYS A 156 13.72 -24.55 -11.41
CA LYS A 156 14.22 -23.38 -10.71
C LYS A 156 13.05 -22.60 -10.16
N ASP A 157 13.10 -22.26 -8.88
CA ASP A 157 12.17 -21.30 -8.33
C ASP A 157 12.69 -19.89 -8.63
N VAL A 158 11.80 -19.03 -9.11
CA VAL A 158 12.07 -17.62 -9.38
C VAL A 158 11.27 -16.78 -8.40
N ILE A 159 11.97 -15.97 -7.61
CA ILE A 159 11.37 -15.13 -6.59
C ILE A 159 11.62 -13.68 -6.95
N PHE A 160 10.55 -12.96 -7.31
CA PHE A 160 10.62 -11.51 -7.44
C PHE A 160 10.36 -10.88 -6.07
N SER A 161 11.26 -10.03 -5.60
CA SER A 161 11.01 -9.22 -4.41
C SER A 161 10.73 -7.78 -4.79
N ILE A 162 9.72 -7.17 -4.18
CA ILE A 162 9.38 -5.77 -4.38
C ILE A 162 9.54 -4.95 -3.11
N ALA A 163 10.12 -3.76 -3.28
CA ALA A 163 10.24 -2.76 -2.24
C ALA A 163 9.84 -1.38 -2.79
N SER A 164 9.23 -0.57 -1.95
CA SER A 164 9.03 0.86 -2.23
C SER A 164 10.21 1.62 -1.62
N GLU A 165 10.73 2.65 -2.29
CA GLU A 165 11.74 3.51 -1.65
C GLU A 165 11.16 4.25 -0.44
N ASN A 166 9.84 4.45 -0.43
CA ASN A 166 9.11 5.05 0.66
C ASN A 166 7.95 4.13 1.07
N ASN A 167 8.13 3.36 2.14
CA ASN A 167 7.21 2.32 2.60
C ASN A 167 5.82 2.83 3.02
N GLN A 168 5.62 4.15 3.08
CA GLN A 168 4.32 4.76 3.37
C GLN A 168 3.56 5.23 2.11
N GLU A 169 4.18 5.21 0.93
CA GLU A 169 3.53 5.73 -0.28
C GLU A 169 2.61 4.72 -0.97
N LEU A 170 2.86 3.43 -0.81
CA LEU A 170 2.12 2.37 -1.49
C LEU A 170 1.51 1.40 -0.49
N GLN A 171 0.18 1.34 -0.45
CA GLN A 171 -0.57 0.43 0.43
C GLN A 171 -0.75 -0.96 -0.19
N ALA A 172 -0.78 -1.04 -1.51
CA ALA A 172 -0.81 -2.25 -2.30
C ALA A 172 -0.31 -1.94 -3.71
N VAL A 173 0.14 -2.97 -4.43
CA VAL A 173 0.59 -2.87 -5.82
C VAL A 173 -0.14 -3.92 -6.67
N ASP A 174 -0.76 -3.50 -7.76
CA ASP A 174 -1.33 -4.42 -8.73
C ASP A 174 -1.25 -3.84 -10.15
N GLY A 175 -1.49 -4.70 -11.14
CA GLY A 175 -1.47 -4.36 -12.56
C GLY A 175 -0.30 -4.96 -13.32
N GLY A 176 -0.43 -4.98 -14.64
CA GLY A 176 0.53 -5.63 -15.53
C GLY A 176 1.78 -4.83 -15.87
N SER A 177 1.83 -3.55 -15.47
CA SER A 177 2.79 -2.55 -15.96
C SER A 177 4.25 -2.78 -15.55
N ALA A 178 4.53 -3.76 -14.70
CA ALA A 178 5.89 -4.13 -14.28
C ALA A 178 6.42 -5.39 -15.01
N GLY A 179 5.63 -6.01 -15.89
CA GLY A 179 5.96 -7.28 -16.56
C GLY A 179 7.24 -7.20 -17.39
N GLY A 180 7.39 -6.13 -18.18
CA GLY A 180 8.58 -5.87 -18.98
C GLY A 180 9.83 -5.67 -18.12
N ALA A 181 9.70 -4.92 -17.01
CA ALA A 181 10.79 -4.70 -16.07
C ALA A 181 11.26 -6.02 -15.43
N MET A 182 10.32 -6.85 -14.96
CA MET A 182 10.61 -8.18 -14.41
C MET A 182 11.27 -9.10 -15.45
N THR A 183 10.85 -9.03 -16.71
CA THR A 183 11.42 -9.82 -17.81
C THR A 183 12.87 -9.44 -18.07
N VAL A 184 13.15 -8.14 -18.22
CA VAL A 184 14.51 -7.62 -18.45
C VAL A 184 15.41 -7.96 -17.27
N LEU A 185 14.91 -7.81 -16.04
CA LEU A 185 15.65 -8.15 -14.83
C LEU A 185 16.04 -9.62 -14.78
N LEU A 186 15.10 -10.51 -15.08
CA LEU A 186 15.39 -11.95 -15.07
C LEU A 186 16.38 -12.35 -16.18
N ILE A 187 16.25 -11.80 -17.39
CA ILE A 187 17.22 -12.03 -18.47
C ILE A 187 18.61 -11.52 -18.08
N SER A 188 18.68 -10.35 -17.43
CA SER A 188 19.92 -9.77 -16.93
C SER A 188 20.61 -10.70 -15.94
N ASP A 189 19.88 -11.20 -14.94
CA ASP A 189 20.39 -12.14 -13.93
C ASP A 189 20.87 -13.46 -14.55
N ILE A 190 20.08 -14.05 -15.47
CA ILE A 190 20.45 -15.27 -16.20
C ILE A 190 21.72 -15.08 -17.04
N SER A 191 21.84 -13.94 -17.71
CA SER A 191 22.93 -13.68 -18.67
C SER A 191 24.17 -13.03 -18.06
N GLY A 192 24.12 -12.66 -16.78
CA GLY A 192 25.19 -11.90 -16.11
C GLY A 192 25.42 -10.52 -16.73
N LYS A 193 24.43 -9.94 -17.42
CA LYS A 193 24.54 -8.62 -18.05
C LYS A 193 24.00 -7.56 -17.09
N PRO A 194 24.76 -6.51 -16.75
CA PRO A 194 24.34 -5.53 -15.74
C PRO A 194 23.15 -4.69 -16.21
N ILE A 195 22.29 -4.29 -15.26
CA ILE A 195 21.19 -3.34 -15.51
C ILE A 195 21.68 -1.91 -15.29
N ASN A 196 21.23 -1.00 -16.15
CA ASN A 196 21.41 0.43 -15.91
C ASN A 196 20.38 0.93 -14.88
N ASN A 197 20.82 1.11 -13.64
CA ASN A 197 20.01 1.60 -12.51
C ASN A 197 19.51 3.05 -12.65
N LYS A 198 19.90 3.79 -13.71
CA LYS A 198 19.40 5.14 -14.01
C LYS A 198 18.14 5.13 -14.89
N ILE A 199 17.69 3.95 -15.33
CA ILE A 199 16.53 3.80 -16.20
C ILE A 199 15.38 3.21 -15.38
N LEU A 200 14.21 3.83 -15.51
CA LEU A 200 12.95 3.30 -15.02
C LEU A 200 12.21 2.63 -16.17
N MET A 201 11.50 1.54 -15.89
CA MET A 201 10.78 0.78 -16.91
C MET A 201 9.33 0.55 -16.49
N THR A 202 8.42 0.65 -17.46
CA THR A 202 7.04 0.22 -17.34
C THR A 202 6.56 -0.33 -18.68
N GLY A 203 5.71 -1.35 -18.67
CA GLY A 203 5.21 -2.06 -19.84
C GLY A 203 5.00 -3.55 -19.58
#